data_AF-A0A7K8VWF6-F1
#
_entry.id   AF-A0A7K8VWF6-F1
#
_cell.length_a   1.000
_cell.length_b   1.000
_cell.length_c   1.000
_cell.angle_alpha   90.00
_cell.angle_beta   90.00
_cell.angle_gamma   90.00
#
_symmetry.space_group_name_H-M   'P 1'
#
loop_
_entity.id
_entity.type
_entity.pdbx_description
1 polymer ?
#
loop_
_entity_poly.entity_id
_entity_poly.type
_entity_poly.pdbx_seq_one_letter_code
_entity_poly.pdbx_strand_id
1 'polypeptide(L)'
;PLISASRWLLKRGELYLLLSEEGGIFRRGAGRLCHLFLFNDVLIITKKKSEESYTVMNYATLDQVTVEKIENTDPPSPPPGKSGSGGTARGTAGGHLLRLLMEKDSEGRREEIVLSAETLSDRARWIAALMHREKEKPDTTPKGDLSQVEITRAYLAKQADEISLQQADVVLVLGGEDG
;
A
#
# COMPACT_ATOMS: atom_id res chain seq x y z
N PRO A 1 -12.83 3.79 22.03
CA PRO A 1 -11.72 4.64 22.54
C PRO A 1 -10.46 4.51 21.66
N LEU A 2 -9.74 5.60 21.37
CA LEU A 2 -8.48 5.57 20.59
C LEU A 2 -7.30 4.97 21.37
N ILE A 3 -7.44 4.80 22.68
CA ILE A 3 -6.46 4.16 23.57
C ILE A 3 -7.13 2.92 24.17
N SER A 4 -6.48 1.76 24.04
CA SER A 4 -6.91 0.47 24.60
C SER A 4 -5.68 -0.31 25.05
N ALA A 5 -5.77 -1.03 26.16
CA ALA A 5 -4.67 -1.84 26.71
C ALA A 5 -4.34 -3.09 25.86
N SER A 6 -5.29 -3.55 25.04
CA SER A 6 -5.13 -4.68 24.12
C SER A 6 -4.71 -4.28 22.70
N ARG A 7 -4.46 -2.97 22.48
CA ARG A 7 -4.12 -2.43 21.17
C ARG A 7 -2.62 -2.46 20.95
N TRP A 8 -2.20 -3.13 19.88
CA TRP A 8 -0.80 -3.20 19.47
C TRP A 8 -0.66 -2.86 17.98
N LEU A 9 0.46 -2.25 17.62
CA LEU A 9 0.70 -1.73 16.28
C LEU A 9 1.17 -2.87 15.36
N LEU A 10 0.41 -3.13 14.31
CA LEU A 10 0.74 -4.09 13.24
C LEU A 10 1.72 -3.48 12.23
N LYS A 11 1.41 -2.28 11.72
CA LYS A 11 2.24 -1.58 10.73
C LYS A 11 2.06 -0.07 10.84
N ARG A 12 3.12 0.68 10.53
CA ARG A 12 3.05 2.13 10.29
C ARG A 12 3.88 2.50 9.08
N GLY A 13 3.53 3.60 8.42
CA GLY A 13 4.30 4.10 7.30
C GLY A 13 3.58 5.19 6.52
N GLU A 14 4.30 5.74 5.55
CA GLU A 14 3.83 6.86 4.72
C GLU A 14 3.26 6.35 3.41
N LEU A 15 2.14 6.93 2.98
CA LEU A 15 1.51 6.68 1.69
C LEU A 15 1.06 8.01 1.08
N TYR A 16 1.05 8.08 -0.25
CA TYR A 16 0.51 9.23 -0.95
C TYR A 16 -1.00 9.07 -1.13
N LEU A 17 -1.77 10.01 -0.59
CA LEU A 17 -3.21 10.11 -0.82
C LEU A 17 -3.46 10.76 -2.17
N LEU A 18 -3.96 10.00 -3.14
CA LEU A 18 -4.16 10.47 -4.52
C LEU A 18 -5.56 11.03 -4.74
N LEU A 19 -6.59 10.27 -4.37
CA LEU A 19 -7.99 10.60 -4.60
C LEU A 19 -8.83 10.18 -3.40
N SER A 20 -9.91 10.91 -3.19
CA SER A 20 -11.00 10.53 -2.29
C SER A 20 -12.28 10.69 -3.09
N GLU A 21 -12.93 9.57 -3.35
CA GLU A 21 -14.26 9.56 -3.93
C GLU A 21 -15.26 9.81 -2.79
N GLU A 22 -16.37 10.50 -3.09
CA GLU A 22 -17.39 10.95 -2.14
C GLU A 22 -17.02 12.07 -1.13
N GLY A 23 -18.06 12.60 -0.49
CA GLY A 23 -18.23 13.72 0.48
C GLY A 23 -17.17 14.03 1.53
N GLY A 24 -16.10 13.26 1.59
CA GLY A 24 -15.35 13.00 2.80
C GLY A 24 -14.25 13.99 3.18
N ILE A 25 -13.66 13.73 4.34
CA ILE A 25 -12.60 14.54 4.96
C ILE A 25 -11.34 14.51 4.08
N PHE A 26 -11.14 13.45 3.29
CA PHE A 26 -9.99 13.29 2.41
C PHE A 26 -10.06 14.06 1.07
N ARG A 27 -11.22 14.62 0.69
CA ARG A 27 -11.34 15.42 -0.56
C ARG A 27 -10.32 16.57 -0.64
N ARG A 28 -10.04 17.23 0.49
CA ARG A 28 -9.09 18.36 0.56
C ARG A 28 -7.62 17.90 0.69
N GLY A 29 -7.41 16.58 0.74
CA GLY A 29 -6.14 15.91 0.99
C GLY A 29 -5.47 15.30 -0.22
N ALA A 30 -6.10 15.28 -1.40
CA ALA A 30 -5.51 14.75 -2.64
C ALA A 30 -4.13 15.37 -2.92
N GLY A 31 -3.17 14.54 -3.31
CA GLY A 31 -1.78 14.91 -3.57
C GLY A 31 -0.90 15.11 -2.32
N ARG A 32 -1.33 14.63 -1.14
CA ARG A 32 -0.57 14.78 0.12
C ARG A 32 -0.04 13.45 0.64
N LEU A 33 1.10 13.53 1.33
CA LEU A 33 1.61 12.42 2.13
C LEU A 33 0.77 12.27 3.41
N CYS A 34 0.31 11.06 3.68
CA CYS A 34 -0.35 10.68 4.92
C CYS A 34 0.46 9.58 5.61
N HIS A 35 0.30 9.47 6.93
CA HIS A 35 0.92 8.41 7.73
C HIS A 35 -0.17 7.53 8.30
N LEU A 36 -0.11 6.24 7.98
CA LEU A 36 -1.05 5.24 8.47
C LEU A 36 -0.47 4.58 9.72
N PHE A 37 -1.32 4.37 10.71
CA PHE A 37 -1.06 3.51 11.85
C PHE A 37 -2.12 2.42 11.86
N LEU A 38 -1.69 1.21 11.53
CA LEU A 38 -2.51 0.02 11.53
C LEU A 38 -2.27 -0.72 12.85
N PHE A 39 -3.31 -0.82 13.66
CA PHE A 39 -3.34 -1.64 14.86
C PHE A 39 -4.16 -2.90 14.61
N ASN A 40 -4.09 -3.85 15.54
CA ASN A 40 -4.86 -5.10 15.48
C ASN A 40 -6.39 -4.94 15.38
N ASP A 41 -6.95 -3.78 15.73
CA ASP A 41 -8.40 -3.53 15.73
C ASP A 41 -8.84 -2.23 15.04
N VAL A 42 -7.91 -1.33 14.69
CA VAL A 42 -8.22 -0.01 14.13
C VAL A 42 -7.15 0.43 13.13
N LEU A 43 -7.59 1.06 12.04
CA LEU A 43 -6.74 1.82 11.14
C LEU A 43 -6.91 3.30 11.41
N ILE A 44 -5.81 4.01 11.63
CA ILE A 44 -5.78 5.46 11.83
C ILE A 44 -5.00 6.10 10.69
N ILE A 45 -5.61 7.07 10.01
CA ILE A 45 -4.98 7.86 8.96
C ILE A 45 -4.68 9.24 9.50
N THR A 46 -3.43 9.68 9.31
CA THR A 46 -2.95 10.93 9.90
C THR A 46 -2.20 11.78 8.89
N LYS A 47 -2.08 13.07 9.22
CA LYS A 47 -1.16 14.01 8.59
C LYS A 47 -0.04 14.35 9.57
N LYS A 48 1.21 14.19 9.16
CA LYS A 48 2.38 14.57 9.95
C LYS A 48 2.42 16.10 10.14
N LYS A 49 2.59 16.55 11.38
CA LYS A 49 2.81 17.97 11.76
C LYS A 49 4.29 18.24 12.08
N SER A 50 4.92 17.32 12.79
CA SER A 50 6.35 17.33 13.13
C SER A 50 6.86 15.88 13.19
N GLU A 51 8.13 15.66 13.55
CA GLU A 51 8.67 14.30 13.70
C GLU A 51 7.91 13.45 14.72
N GLU A 52 7.39 14.06 15.77
CA GLU A 52 6.72 13.37 16.88
C GLU A 52 5.22 13.68 16.99
N SER A 53 4.66 14.49 16.06
CA SER A 53 3.28 14.93 16.11
C SER A 53 2.52 14.66 14.82
N TYR A 54 1.35 14.04 14.97
CA TYR A 54 0.43 13.70 13.90
C TYR A 54 -0.95 14.26 14.21
N THR A 55 -1.66 14.73 13.18
CA THR A 55 -3.07 15.08 13.27
C THR A 55 -3.89 13.95 12.66
N VAL A 56 -4.79 13.36 13.46
CA VAL A 56 -5.72 12.34 12.97
C VAL A 56 -6.65 12.99 11.96
N MET A 57 -6.71 12.40 10.76
CA MET A 57 -7.62 12.81 9.69
C MET A 57 -8.91 12.01 9.74
N ASN A 58 -8.78 10.69 9.81
CA ASN A 58 -9.90 9.77 9.98
C ASN A 58 -9.40 8.45 10.61
N TYR A 59 -10.33 7.62 11.07
CA TYR A 59 -10.05 6.27 11.52
C TYR A 59 -11.28 5.38 11.31
N ALA A 60 -11.05 4.08 11.20
CA ALA A 60 -12.10 3.08 11.15
C ALA A 60 -11.64 1.82 11.89
N THR A 61 -12.56 1.12 12.53
CA THR A 61 -12.25 -0.21 13.07
C THR A 61 -11.95 -1.16 11.92
N LEU A 62 -11.04 -2.10 12.13
CA LEU A 62 -10.57 -2.98 11.05
C LEU A 62 -11.67 -3.84 10.45
N ASP A 63 -12.78 -4.03 11.15
CA ASP A 63 -13.94 -4.73 10.62
C ASP A 63 -14.78 -3.95 9.62
N GLN A 64 -14.55 -2.64 9.54
CA GLN A 64 -15.20 -1.73 8.62
C GLN A 64 -14.28 -1.32 7.47
N VAL A 65 -13.09 -1.94 7.36
CA VAL A 65 -12.08 -1.60 6.36
C VAL A 65 -11.92 -2.74 5.36
N THR A 66 -11.98 -2.42 4.08
CA THR A 66 -11.58 -3.31 2.98
C THR A 66 -10.50 -2.65 2.13
N VAL A 67 -9.62 -3.45 1.53
CA VAL A 67 -8.56 -2.97 0.65
C VAL A 67 -8.56 -3.76 -0.66
N GLU A 68 -8.33 -3.06 -1.78
CA GLU A 68 -8.22 -3.68 -3.10
C GLU A 68 -6.94 -3.21 -3.79
N LYS A 69 -6.28 -4.14 -4.48
CA LYS A 69 -5.17 -3.80 -5.40
C LYS A 69 -5.78 -3.10 -6.61
N ILE A 70 -5.25 -1.93 -6.99
CA ILE A 70 -5.58 -1.30 -8.27
C ILE A 70 -4.45 -1.65 -9.25
N GLU A 71 -4.80 -2.33 -10.33
CA GLU A 71 -3.88 -2.56 -11.45
C GLU A 71 -3.86 -1.35 -12.37
N ASN A 72 -2.66 -0.88 -12.68
CA ASN A 72 -2.49 0.30 -13.51
C ASN A 72 -2.52 -0.16 -14.97
N THR A 73 -3.70 -0.14 -15.60
CA THR A 73 -3.86 -0.48 -17.01
C THR A 73 -3.48 0.71 -17.87
N ASP A 74 -2.17 0.97 -18.00
CA ASP A 74 -1.67 1.81 -19.09
C ASP A 74 -1.32 0.90 -20.27
N PRO A 75 -2.03 0.96 -21.42
CA PRO A 75 -1.59 0.25 -22.62
C PRO A 75 -0.23 0.80 -23.10
N PRO A 76 0.61 -0.01 -23.77
CA PRO A 76 1.85 0.50 -24.34
C PRO A 76 1.51 1.59 -25.36
N SER A 77 1.84 2.84 -25.02
CA SER A 77 1.67 3.96 -25.94
C SER A 77 2.46 3.70 -27.23
N PRO A 78 1.87 3.96 -28.41
CA PRO A 78 2.57 3.78 -29.68
C PRO A 78 3.73 4.79 -29.82
N PRO A 79 4.75 4.49 -30.66
CA PRO A 79 5.96 5.31 -30.77
C PRO A 79 5.67 6.74 -31.27
N PRO A 80 6.57 7.71 -30.96
CA PRO A 80 6.27 9.13 -31.05
C PRO A 80 6.12 9.62 -32.50
N GLY A 81 4.88 9.98 -32.86
CA GLY A 81 4.59 10.88 -33.98
C GLY A 81 4.85 12.34 -33.58
N LYS A 82 5.34 13.13 -34.53
CA LYS A 82 6.00 14.43 -34.33
C LYS A 82 5.07 15.57 -33.85
N SER A 83 5.57 16.31 -32.86
CA SER A 83 5.43 17.76 -32.58
C SER A 83 4.04 18.40 -32.41
N GLY A 84 3.79 18.92 -31.21
CA GLY A 84 2.78 19.95 -30.94
C GLY A 84 2.86 20.43 -29.49
N SER A 85 3.11 21.72 -29.32
CA SER A 85 3.35 22.42 -28.05
C SER A 85 2.20 22.36 -27.05
N GLY A 86 2.53 22.30 -25.76
CA GLY A 86 1.70 22.88 -24.70
C GLY A 86 1.29 21.94 -23.56
N GLY A 87 1.70 22.29 -22.35
CA GLY A 87 0.93 22.00 -21.14
C GLY A 87 1.38 20.77 -20.35
N THR A 88 1.85 21.05 -19.14
CA THR A 88 2.08 20.10 -18.05
C THR A 88 0.92 19.13 -17.83
N ALA A 89 1.12 17.88 -18.21
CA ALA A 89 0.44 16.75 -17.60
C ALA A 89 1.49 15.64 -17.46
N ARG A 90 2.26 15.67 -16.37
CA ARG A 90 2.91 14.46 -15.87
C ARG A 90 1.78 13.53 -15.46
N GLY A 91 1.31 12.75 -16.44
CA GLY A 91 0.35 11.68 -16.24
C GLY A 91 0.86 10.78 -15.12
N THR A 92 -0.06 10.42 -14.23
CA THR A 92 0.04 9.43 -13.16
C THR A 92 0.30 8.01 -13.69
N ALA A 93 1.26 7.85 -14.60
CA ALA A 93 1.73 6.57 -15.10
C ALA A 93 2.75 6.00 -14.09
N GLY A 94 2.37 4.96 -13.34
CA GLY A 94 3.31 4.14 -12.56
C GLY A 94 3.16 4.13 -11.03
N GLY A 95 2.02 4.50 -10.44
CA GLY A 95 1.81 4.38 -8.99
C GLY A 95 1.58 2.93 -8.53
N HIS A 96 2.09 2.56 -7.35
CA HIS A 96 1.77 1.28 -6.68
C HIS A 96 0.48 1.44 -5.87
N LEU A 97 -0.64 1.38 -6.58
CA LEU A 97 -1.93 1.83 -6.07
C LEU A 97 -2.69 0.78 -5.27
N LEU A 98 -3.34 1.22 -4.21
CA LEU A 98 -4.32 0.45 -3.44
C LEU A 98 -5.54 1.33 -3.11
N ARG A 99 -6.72 0.72 -3.21
CA ARG A 99 -8.00 1.33 -2.82
C ARG A 99 -8.32 0.92 -1.40
N LEU A 100 -8.65 1.87 -0.54
CA LEU A 100 -9.09 1.61 0.82
C LEU A 100 -10.52 2.12 0.97
N LEU A 101 -11.43 1.23 1.36
CA LEU A 101 -12.83 1.54 1.62
C LEU A 101 -13.11 1.40 3.12
N MET A 102 -13.64 2.46 3.71
CA MET A 102 -14.17 2.47 5.08
C MET A 102 -15.69 2.46 4.99
N GLU A 103 -16.34 1.37 5.39
CA GLU A 103 -17.80 1.28 5.43
C GLU A 103 -18.40 2.21 6.50
N LYS A 104 -17.69 2.34 7.63
CA LYS A 104 -18.00 3.29 8.70
C LYS A 104 -16.72 3.91 9.21
N ASP A 105 -16.53 5.17 8.84
CA ASP A 105 -15.46 6.01 9.33
C ASP A 105 -15.74 6.51 10.77
N SER A 106 -14.90 7.42 11.26
CA SER A 106 -15.04 7.99 12.60
C SER A 106 -16.33 8.77 12.85
N GLU A 107 -17.00 9.22 11.78
CA GLU A 107 -18.30 9.91 11.79
C GLU A 107 -19.45 8.96 11.39
N GLY A 108 -19.18 7.67 11.20
CA GLY A 108 -20.16 6.66 10.81
C GLY A 108 -20.54 6.71 9.33
N ARG A 109 -19.75 7.36 8.47
CA ARG A 109 -19.98 7.50 7.04
C ARG A 109 -19.12 6.53 6.24
N ARG A 110 -19.60 6.20 5.04
CA ARG A 110 -18.81 5.46 4.06
C ARG A 110 -17.85 6.42 3.35
N GLU A 111 -16.57 6.07 3.30
CA GLU A 111 -15.53 6.87 2.64
C GLU A 111 -14.54 5.96 1.91
N GLU A 112 -14.20 6.33 0.67
CA GLU A 112 -13.24 5.61 -0.16
C GLU A 112 -12.05 6.51 -0.50
N ILE A 113 -10.84 5.95 -0.42
CA ILE A 113 -9.62 6.64 -0.80
C ILE A 113 -8.70 5.77 -1.66
N VAL A 114 -7.93 6.43 -2.53
CA VAL A 114 -6.86 5.82 -3.31
C VAL A 114 -5.51 6.25 -2.75
N LEU A 115 -4.69 5.28 -2.40
CA LEU A 115 -3.36 5.45 -1.83
C LEU A 115 -2.30 4.91 -2.82
N SER A 116 -1.14 5.55 -2.87
CA SER A 116 0.03 5.06 -3.61
C SER A 116 1.18 4.77 -2.64
N ALA A 117 1.70 3.55 -2.73
CA ALA A 117 2.93 3.16 -2.05
C ALA A 117 4.17 3.55 -2.87
N GLU A 118 5.34 3.56 -2.20
CA GLU A 118 6.62 3.89 -2.82
C GLU A 118 7.15 2.77 -3.72
N THR A 119 6.86 1.51 -3.37
CA THR A 119 7.31 0.32 -4.11
C THR A 119 6.20 -0.73 -4.23
N LEU A 120 6.33 -1.66 -5.19
CA LEU A 120 5.44 -2.81 -5.32
C LEU A 120 5.36 -3.59 -4.01
N SER A 121 6.52 -3.89 -3.42
CA SER A 121 6.62 -4.64 -2.17
C SER A 121 5.98 -3.90 -1.00
N ASP A 122 6.11 -2.57 -0.92
CA ASP A 122 5.43 -1.81 0.14
C ASP A 122 3.90 -1.85 -0.04
N ARG A 123 3.37 -1.73 -1.27
CA ARG A 123 1.94 -1.93 -1.56
C ARG A 123 1.49 -3.33 -1.11
N ALA A 124 2.23 -4.37 -1.49
CA ALA A 124 1.91 -5.75 -1.15
C ALA A 124 1.85 -5.96 0.36
N ARG A 125 2.82 -5.40 1.11
CA ARG A 125 2.83 -5.44 2.57
C ARG A 125 1.67 -4.68 3.20
N TRP A 126 1.30 -3.53 2.65
CA TRP A 126 0.11 -2.80 3.11
C TRP A 126 -1.16 -3.62 2.89
N ILE A 127 -1.35 -4.19 1.70
CA ILE A 127 -2.50 -5.03 1.38
C ILE A 127 -2.52 -6.26 2.29
N ALA A 128 -1.40 -6.97 2.43
CA ALA A 128 -1.31 -8.15 3.28
C ALA A 128 -1.63 -7.84 4.74
N ALA A 129 -1.11 -6.73 5.28
CA ALA A 129 -1.37 -6.33 6.67
C ALA A 129 -2.85 -5.93 6.89
N LEU A 130 -3.46 -5.24 5.94
CA LEU A 130 -4.88 -4.86 5.98
C LEU A 130 -5.81 -6.08 5.77
N MET A 131 -5.37 -7.08 5.01
CA MET A 131 -6.05 -8.36 4.79
C MET A 131 -5.76 -9.40 5.89
N HIS A 132 -4.79 -9.14 6.78
CA HIS A 132 -4.30 -10.10 7.77
C HIS A 132 -5.38 -10.56 8.76
N ARG A 133 -6.55 -9.91 8.76
CA ARG A 133 -7.75 -10.37 9.45
C ARG A 133 -8.17 -11.80 9.08
N GLU A 134 -7.76 -12.34 7.94
CA GLU A 134 -8.33 -13.57 7.38
C GLU A 134 -7.41 -14.81 7.28
N LYS A 135 -6.10 -14.72 7.58
CA LYS A 135 -5.18 -15.84 7.34
C LYS A 135 -4.12 -16.03 8.43
N GLU A 136 -4.49 -16.76 9.47
CA GLU A 136 -3.67 -17.89 9.93
C GLU A 136 -4.09 -19.13 9.11
N LYS A 137 -3.87 -19.11 7.79
CA LYS A 137 -3.90 -20.36 7.03
C LYS A 137 -2.49 -20.95 7.11
N PRO A 138 -2.33 -22.20 7.57
CA PRO A 138 -1.03 -22.86 7.53
C PRO A 138 -0.53 -22.85 6.09
N ASP A 139 0.77 -22.61 5.94
CA ASP A 139 1.46 -22.61 4.66
C ASP A 139 1.27 -23.99 4.00
N THR A 140 0.39 -24.01 2.99
CA THR A 140 0.02 -25.22 2.24
C THR A 140 0.74 -25.29 0.90
N THR A 141 1.76 -24.45 0.69
CA THR A 141 2.53 -24.47 -0.56
C THR A 141 3.26 -25.81 -0.71
N PRO A 142 2.96 -26.60 -1.76
CA PRO A 142 3.69 -27.82 -2.03
C PRO A 142 5.12 -27.45 -2.43
N LYS A 143 6.08 -27.75 -1.56
CA LYS A 143 7.51 -27.41 -1.71
C LYS A 143 8.21 -28.04 -2.93
N GLY A 144 7.49 -28.80 -3.76
CA GLY A 144 8.05 -29.62 -4.84
C GLY A 144 8.26 -28.88 -6.17
N ASP A 145 7.47 -27.85 -6.49
CA ASP A 145 7.41 -27.25 -7.84
C ASP A 145 7.87 -25.78 -7.89
N LEU A 146 8.70 -25.34 -6.95
CA LEU A 146 9.14 -23.94 -6.90
C LEU A 146 10.24 -23.67 -7.93
N SER A 147 10.07 -22.60 -8.71
CA SER A 147 11.07 -22.17 -9.70
C SER A 147 12.34 -21.67 -9.01
N GLN A 148 13.50 -22.13 -9.47
CA GLN A 148 14.80 -21.65 -9.00
C GLN A 148 15.28 -20.52 -9.91
N VAL A 149 15.71 -19.41 -9.33
CA VAL A 149 16.27 -18.28 -10.08
C VAL A 149 17.61 -17.87 -9.51
N GLU A 150 18.53 -17.50 -10.39
CA GLU A 150 19.83 -16.94 -10.02
C GLU A 150 19.77 -15.42 -9.98
N ILE A 151 20.35 -14.84 -8.93
CA ILE A 151 20.42 -13.41 -8.71
C ILE A 151 21.51 -12.81 -9.60
N THR A 152 21.10 -11.96 -10.55
CA THR A 152 22.03 -11.31 -11.48
C THR A 152 22.63 -10.01 -10.94
N ARG A 153 22.06 -9.44 -9.88
CA ARG A 153 22.51 -8.19 -9.24
C ARG A 153 22.31 -8.27 -7.74
N ALA A 154 23.32 -7.85 -6.98
CA ALA A 154 23.21 -7.79 -5.53
C ALA A 154 22.08 -6.85 -5.09
N TYR A 155 21.39 -7.25 -4.03
CA TYR A 155 20.32 -6.49 -3.39
C TYR A 155 20.59 -6.43 -1.88
N LEU A 156 20.57 -5.23 -1.31
CA LEU A 156 20.66 -5.04 0.13
C LEU A 156 19.26 -4.90 0.70
N ALA A 157 18.94 -5.75 1.68
CA ALA A 157 17.69 -5.67 2.42
C ALA A 157 17.53 -4.29 3.05
N LYS A 158 16.38 -3.66 2.82
CA LYS A 158 15.98 -2.37 3.38
C LYS A 158 15.03 -2.56 4.56
N GLN A 159 14.34 -3.69 4.62
CA GLN A 159 13.36 -4.02 5.67
C GLN A 159 13.73 -5.31 6.39
N ALA A 160 13.21 -5.50 7.60
CA ALA A 160 13.60 -6.62 8.48
C ALA A 160 13.10 -7.99 7.99
N ASP A 161 12.05 -8.01 7.16
CA ASP A 161 11.49 -9.18 6.47
C ASP A 161 12.18 -9.47 5.13
N GLU A 162 13.10 -8.61 4.69
CA GLU A 162 13.86 -8.80 3.44
C GLU A 162 15.19 -9.51 3.72
N ILE A 163 15.67 -10.26 2.72
CA ILE A 163 16.98 -10.91 2.73
C ILE A 163 17.92 -10.19 1.76
N SER A 164 19.15 -9.95 2.19
CA SER A 164 20.18 -9.41 1.30
C SER A 164 20.70 -10.53 0.40
N LEU A 165 20.80 -10.27 -0.89
CA LEU A 165 21.20 -11.22 -1.91
C LEU A 165 22.45 -10.73 -2.62
N GLN A 166 23.35 -11.65 -2.93
CA GLN A 166 24.56 -11.41 -3.71
C GLN A 166 24.36 -11.89 -5.15
N GLN A 167 25.22 -11.40 -6.04
CA GLN A 167 25.26 -11.91 -7.41
C GLN A 167 25.64 -13.40 -7.39
N ALA A 168 24.96 -14.20 -8.20
CA ALA A 168 25.04 -15.66 -8.29
C ALA A 168 24.40 -16.44 -7.12
N ASP A 169 23.70 -15.79 -6.18
CA ASP A 169 22.83 -16.51 -5.24
C ASP A 169 21.68 -17.19 -6.00
N VAL A 170 21.24 -18.36 -5.54
CA VAL A 170 20.09 -19.09 -6.10
C VAL A 170 18.96 -19.13 -5.08
N VAL A 171 17.76 -18.69 -5.47
CA VAL A 171 16.58 -18.64 -4.59
C VAL A 171 15.38 -19.38 -5.19
N LEU A 172 14.50 -19.87 -4.32
CA LEU A 172 13.22 -20.48 -4.69
C LEU A 172 12.12 -19.41 -4.73
N VAL A 173 11.36 -19.36 -5.82
CA VAL A 173 10.24 -18.42 -5.98
C VAL A 173 8.93 -19.09 -5.57
N LEU A 174 8.31 -18.59 -4.50
CA LEU A 174 7.02 -19.08 -3.97
C LEU A 174 5.79 -18.55 -4.73
N GLY A 175 5.94 -17.44 -5.45
CA GLY A 175 4.88 -16.81 -6.25
C GLY A 175 5.34 -15.45 -6.77
N GLY A 176 4.77 -15.02 -7.89
CA GLY A 176 4.96 -13.66 -8.43
C GLY A 176 3.78 -12.77 -8.05
N GLU A 177 4.05 -11.49 -7.76
CA GLU A 177 3.00 -10.48 -7.96
C GLU A 177 2.93 -10.20 -9.46
N ASP A 178 1.81 -10.53 -10.09
CA ASP A 178 1.55 -10.12 -11.47
C ASP A 178 1.63 -8.58 -11.55
N GLY A 179 2.56 -8.12 -12.39
CA GLY A 179 2.88 -6.72 -12.64
C GLY A 179 1.92 -6.07 -13.60
#